data_AF-A0A2D5AU20-F1
#
_entry.id   AF-A0A2D5AU20-F1
#
_cell.length_a   1.000
_cell.length_b   1.000
_cell.length_c   1.000
_cell.angle_alpha   90.00
_cell.angle_beta   90.00
_cell.angle_gamma   90.00
#
_symmetry.space_group_name_H-M   'P 1'
#
loop_
_entity.id
_entity.type
_entity.pdbx_description
1 polymer ?
#
loop_
_entity_poly.entity_id
_entity_poly.type
_entity_poly.pdbx_seq_one_letter_code
_entity_poly.pdbx_strand_id
1 'polypeptide(L)'
;MLWTVYVLVSNSSSRSYVGITKDLDRRLQQHNGELPGGARTTTHGRPWKIGVRYGPFEERGEAQRVEYEVKKRRGADRLVWVPAAPGI
;
A
#
# COMPACT_ATOMS: atom_id res chain seq x y z
N MET A 1 12.86 -2.50 12.56
CA MET A 1 11.76 -2.92 11.65
C MET A 1 11.57 -1.83 10.61
N LEU A 2 11.64 -2.20 9.33
CA LEU A 2 11.55 -1.27 8.21
C LEU A 2 10.08 -1.00 7.83
N TRP A 3 9.81 0.17 7.28
CA TRP A 3 8.51 0.56 6.74
C TRP A 3 8.41 0.21 5.26
N THR A 4 7.26 -0.30 4.85
CA THR A 4 6.94 -0.60 3.46
C THR A 4 5.69 0.16 3.06
N VAL A 5 5.73 0.87 1.95
CA VAL A 5 4.54 1.42 1.30
C VAL A 5 4.01 0.34 0.37
N TYR A 6 2.72 0.06 0.41
CA TYR A 6 2.10 -0.98 -0.42
C TYR A 6 0.88 -0.45 -1.14
N VAL A 7 0.65 -1.03 -2.31
CA VAL A 7 -0.59 -0.83 -3.07
C VAL A 7 -1.31 -2.17 -3.14
N LEU A 8 -2.52 -2.21 -2.61
CA LEU A 8 -3.44 -3.33 -2.81
C LEU A 8 -4.35 -3.02 -4.00
N VAL A 9 -4.63 -4.06 -4.77
CA VAL A 9 -5.61 -4.05 -5.84
C VAL A 9 -6.72 -5.05 -5.51
N SER A 10 -7.96 -4.64 -5.76
CA SER A 10 -9.10 -5.51 -5.65
C SER A 10 -9.19 -6.39 -6.89
N ASN A 11 -9.39 -7.70 -6.72
CA ASN A 11 -9.65 -8.61 -7.85
C ASN A 11 -11.11 -8.54 -8.32
N SER A 12 -12.00 -7.93 -7.53
CA SER A 12 -13.44 -7.87 -7.76
C SER A 12 -13.91 -6.47 -8.19
N SER A 13 -13.03 -5.47 -8.22
CA SER A 13 -13.35 -4.10 -8.60
C SER A 13 -12.13 -3.30 -9.03
N SER A 14 -12.32 -2.15 -9.68
CA SER A 14 -11.26 -1.21 -10.08
C SER A 14 -10.66 -0.40 -8.91
N ARG A 15 -10.83 -0.89 -7.67
CA ARG A 15 -10.39 -0.20 -6.45
C ARG A 15 -8.94 -0.55 -6.14
N SER A 16 -8.20 0.46 -5.70
CA SER A 16 -6.89 0.28 -5.10
C SER A 16 -6.81 0.96 -3.74
N TYR A 17 -5.98 0.40 -2.87
CA TYR A 17 -5.69 0.94 -1.55
C TYR A 17 -4.18 1.18 -1.43
N VAL A 18 -3.79 2.30 -0.85
CA VAL A 18 -2.38 2.65 -0.62
C VAL A 18 -2.21 2.89 0.88
N GLY A 19 -1.20 2.25 1.47
CA GLY A 19 -0.88 2.41 2.88
C GLY A 19 0.56 2.08 3.19
N ILE A 20 0.94 2.28 4.45
CA ILE A 20 2.25 1.88 4.99
C ILE A 20 2.09 0.85 6.10
N THR A 21 3.05 -0.04 6.24
CA THR A 21 3.10 -1.05 7.30
C THR A 21 4.53 -1.50 7.57
N LYS A 22 4.75 -2.08 8.74
CA LYS A 22 5.99 -2.82 9.06
C LYS A 22 5.85 -4.32 8.79
N ASP A 23 4.62 -4.78 8.58
CA ASP A 23 4.26 -6.19 8.36
C ASP A 23 3.16 -6.22 7.30
N LEU A 24 3.55 -6.60 6.08
CA LEU A 24 2.66 -6.56 4.91
C LEU A 24 1.69 -7.74 4.90
N ASP A 25 2.16 -8.92 5.29
CA ASP A 25 1.36 -10.15 5.27
C ASP A 25 0.24 -10.07 6.30
N ARG A 26 0.55 -9.65 7.52
CA ARG A 26 -0.47 -9.40 8.55
C ARG A 26 -1.49 -8.37 8.08
N ARG A 27 -1.03 -7.31 7.41
CA ARG A 27 -1.91 -6.22 6.96
C ARG A 27 -2.83 -6.67 5.83
N LEU A 28 -2.34 -7.51 4.92
CA LEU A 28 -3.15 -8.13 3.86
C LEU A 28 -4.26 -9.01 4.46
N GLN A 29 -3.92 -9.87 5.41
CA GLN A 29 -4.89 -10.73 6.12
C GLN A 29 -5.97 -9.89 6.83
N GLN A 30 -5.58 -8.78 7.47
CA GLN A 30 -6.53 -7.83 8.06
C GLN A 30 -7.48 -7.22 7.02
N HIS A 31 -6.96 -6.81 5.87
CA HIS A 31 -7.77 -6.25 4.78
C HIS A 31 -8.72 -7.29 4.18
N ASN A 32 -8.30 -8.55 4.08
CA ASN A 32 -9.14 -9.67 3.65
C ASN A 32 -10.09 -10.21 4.73
N GLY A 33 -9.92 -9.79 5.98
CA GLY A 33 -10.79 -10.16 7.10
C GLY A 33 -10.46 -11.50 7.74
N GLU A 34 -9.30 -12.05 7.41
CA GLU A 34 -8.72 -13.23 8.05
C GLU A 34 -8.21 -12.90 9.47
N LEU A 35 -7.84 -11.63 9.70
CA LEU A 35 -7.43 -11.11 11.01
C LEU A 35 -8.23 -9.86 11.43
N PRO A 36 -8.44 -9.63 12.74
CA PRO A 36 -9.04 -8.40 13.25
C PRO A 36 -8.11 -7.19 13.06
N GLY A 37 -8.71 -5.99 12.94
CA GLY A 37 -7.98 -4.71 12.78
C GLY A 37 -7.89 -4.18 11.35
N GLY A 38 -8.61 -4.79 10.39
CA GLY A 38 -8.78 -4.25 9.04
C GLY A 38 -9.70 -3.02 9.02
N ALA A 39 -9.43 -2.09 8.09
CA ALA A 39 -10.28 -0.91 7.91
C ALA A 39 -11.66 -1.32 7.39
N ARG A 40 -12.75 -0.83 8.02
CA ARG A 40 -14.14 -1.09 7.61
C ARG A 40 -14.40 -0.82 6.12
N THR A 41 -13.74 0.18 5.54
CA THR A 41 -13.87 0.56 4.12
C THR A 41 -13.26 -0.45 3.14
N THR A 42 -12.43 -1.38 3.63
CA THR A 42 -11.75 -2.37 2.79
C THR A 42 -12.52 -3.68 2.66
N THR A 43 -13.66 -3.85 3.33
CA THR A 43 -14.53 -5.02 3.16
C THR A 43 -15.08 -5.15 1.72
N HIS A 44 -15.45 -4.02 1.10
CA HIS A 44 -16.06 -3.97 -0.24
C HIS A 44 -15.07 -4.17 -1.41
N GLY A 45 -13.76 -4.24 -1.14
CA GLY A 45 -12.74 -4.48 -2.18
C GLY A 45 -12.07 -5.84 -2.07
N ARG A 46 -12.62 -6.75 -1.26
CA ARG A 46 -12.11 -8.12 -1.14
C ARG A 46 -12.45 -8.94 -2.39
N PRO A 47 -11.62 -9.92 -2.77
CA PRO A 47 -10.30 -10.19 -2.20
C PRO A 47 -9.26 -9.18 -2.68
N TRP A 48 -8.45 -8.68 -1.75
CA TRP A 48 -7.31 -7.83 -2.04
C TRP A 48 -6.09 -8.66 -2.36
N LYS A 49 -5.29 -8.17 -3.30
CA LYS A 49 -3.96 -8.70 -3.63
C LYS A 49 -2.92 -7.59 -3.55
N ILE A 50 -1.68 -7.96 -3.27
CA ILE A 50 -0.56 -7.02 -3.34
C ILE A 50 -0.28 -6.74 -4.82
N GLY A 51 -0.46 -5.49 -5.24
CA GLY A 51 -0.09 -5.04 -6.58
C GLY A 51 1.39 -4.70 -6.65
N VAL A 52 1.86 -3.86 -5.73
CA VAL A 52 3.29 -3.48 -5.63
C VAL A 52 3.63 -3.05 -4.20
N ARG A 53 4.93 -3.08 -3.89
CA ARG A 53 5.53 -2.56 -2.66
C ARG A 53 6.69 -1.62 -2.99
N TYR A 54 6.84 -0.56 -2.21
CA TYR A 54 7.95 0.39 -2.28
C TYR A 54 8.69 0.45 -0.94
N GLY A 55 10.00 0.65 -1.02
CA GLY A 55 10.92 0.57 0.11
C GLY A 55 11.83 -0.67 0.03
N PRO A 56 12.34 -1.17 1.17
CA PRO A 56 12.05 -0.73 2.54
C PRO A 56 12.55 0.68 2.87
N PHE A 57 11.91 1.34 3.83
CA PHE A 57 12.28 2.65 4.37
C PHE A 57 12.61 2.54 5.86
N GLU A 58 13.64 3.23 6.32
CA GLU A 58 14.02 3.19 7.75
C GLU A 58 13.08 4.07 8.58
N GLU A 59 12.75 5.24 8.04
CA GLU A 59 11.93 6.23 8.74
C GLU A 59 10.46 6.18 8.34
N ARG A 60 9.58 6.35 9.33
CA ARG A 60 8.14 6.48 9.07
C ARG A 60 7.82 7.69 8.20
N GLY A 61 8.54 8.79 8.42
CA GLY A 61 8.34 10.04 7.69
C GLY A 61 8.60 9.89 6.19
N GLU A 62 9.67 9.17 5.84
CA GLU A 62 9.98 8.84 4.45
C GLU A 62 8.87 7.99 3.82
N ALA A 63 8.46 6.91 4.49
CA ALA A 63 7.36 6.07 4.01
C ALA A 63 6.04 6.86 3.83
N GLN A 64 5.73 7.81 4.74
CA GLN A 64 4.54 8.66 4.62
C GLN A 64 4.62 9.64 3.44
N ARG A 65 5.81 10.20 3.15
CA ARG A 65 6.02 11.04 1.96
C ARG A 65 5.77 10.24 0.69
N VAL A 66 6.34 9.03 0.61
CA VAL A 66 6.13 8.12 -0.53
C VAL A 66 4.66 7.72 -0.65
N GLU A 67 4.00 7.36 0.46
CA GLU A 67 2.56 7.06 0.48
C GLU A 67 1.72 8.21 -0.09
N TYR A 68 2.03 9.45 0.31
CA TYR A 68 1.36 10.65 -0.18
C TYR A 68 1.55 10.84 -1.69
N GLU A 69 2.78 10.69 -2.19
CA GLU A 69 3.08 10.77 -3.63
C GLU A 69 2.37 9.67 -4.44
N VAL A 70 2.35 8.44 -3.94
CA VAL A 70 1.61 7.34 -4.59
C VAL A 70 0.10 7.59 -4.55
N LYS A 71 -0.44 8.15 -3.47
CA LYS A 71 -1.88 8.46 -3.33
C LYS A 71 -2.38 9.51 -4.32
N LYS A 72 -1.52 10.46 -4.72
CA LYS A 72 -1.83 11.47 -5.76
C LYS A 72 -2.07 10.85 -7.14
N ARG A 73 -1.45 9.69 -7.41
CA ARG A 73 -1.61 8.96 -8.67
C ARG A 73 -2.98 8.28 -8.75
N ARG A 74 -3.44 7.98 -9.96
CA ARG A 74 -4.77 7.36 -10.20
C ARG A 74 -4.62 6.01 -10.91
N GLY A 75 -5.57 5.12 -10.67
CA GLY A 75 -5.65 3.82 -11.35
C GLY A 75 -4.34 3.02 -11.29
N ALA A 76 -3.91 2.53 -12.45
CA ALA A 76 -2.70 1.73 -12.63
C ALA A 76 -1.40 2.51 -12.36
N ASP A 77 -1.40 3.84 -12.44
CA ASP A 77 -0.20 4.65 -12.20
C ASP A 77 0.34 4.53 -10.78
N ARG A 78 -0.52 4.11 -9.84
CA ARG A 78 -0.13 3.78 -8.46
C ARG A 78 0.81 2.58 -8.38
N LEU A 79 0.79 1.70 -9.38
CA LEU A 79 1.64 0.51 -9.46
C LEU A 79 3.05 0.81 -10.00
N VAL A 80 3.25 2.00 -10.55
CA VAL A 80 4.48 2.39 -11.23
C VAL A 80 4.99 3.71 -10.66
N TRP A 81 5.23 3.75 -9.35
CA TRP A 81 5.96 4.84 -8.72
C TRP A 81 7.46 4.56 -8.79
N VAL A 82 8.19 5.58 -9.23
CA VAL A 82 9.65 5.58 -9.23
C VAL A 82 10.06 6.68 -8.26
N PRO A 83 10.97 6.43 -7.31
CA PRO A 83 11.54 7.48 -6.49
C PRO A 83 12.14 8.53 -7.43
N ALA A 84 11.91 9.81 -7.15
CA ALA A 84 12.75 10.85 -7.74
C ALA A 84 14.19 10.45 -7.42
N ALA A 85 15.04 10.35 -8.44
CA ALA A 85 16.43 9.95 -8.25
C ALA A 85 17.00 10.75 -7.05
N PRO A 86 17.74 10.13 -6.13
CA PRO A 86 18.42 10.89 -5.09
C PRO A 86 19.19 11.98 -5.82
N GLY A 87 18.88 13.25 -5.50
CA GLY A 87 19.58 14.37 -6.11
C GLY A 87 21.07 14.15 -5.94
N ILE A 88 21.76 13.99 -7.07
CA ILE A 88 23.22 13.95 -7.14
C ILE A 88 23.82 15.25 -6.62
#